data_AF-A0AAE1U9F0-F1
#
_entry.id   AF-A0AAE1U9F0-F1
#
_cell.length_a   1.000
_cell.length_b   1.000
_cell.length_c   1.000
_cell.angle_alpha   90.00
_cell.angle_beta   90.00
_cell.angle_gamma   90.00
#
_symmetry.space_group_name_H-M   'P 1'
#
loop_
_entity.id
_entity.type
_entity.pdbx_description
1 polymer ?
#
loop_
_entity_poly.entity_id
_entity_poly.type
_entity_poly.pdbx_seq_one_letter_code
_entity_poly.pdbx_strand_id
1 'polypeptide(L)'
;MFRAELQTQKQSVDVVMVAYKGKTAGHQREYIKNKPDKWGFKLFARTSEDGFIHDMILYQGKTTLQAHGLPLSPEQEAICSTSQIVSVMASTM
;
A
#
# COMPACT_ATOMS: atom_id res chain seq x y z
N MET A 1 23.04 3.68 -8.93
CA MET A 1 22.37 4.96 -8.63
C MET A 1 20.89 4.75 -8.85
N PHE A 2 20.04 5.01 -7.86
CA PHE A 2 18.58 4.93 -8.05
C PHE A 2 18.08 6.21 -8.70
N ARG A 3 17.19 6.08 -9.68
CA ARG A 3 16.58 7.19 -10.42
C ARG A 3 15.07 7.14 -10.22
N ALA A 4 14.45 8.30 -10.03
CA ALA A 4 13.00 8.42 -10.08
C ALA A 4 12.54 8.36 -11.54
N GLU A 5 11.66 7.41 -11.86
CA GLU A 5 11.04 7.32 -13.17
C GLU A 5 9.87 8.29 -13.30
N LEU A 6 9.61 8.73 -14.53
CA LEU A 6 8.49 9.64 -14.81
C LEU A 6 7.17 8.90 -14.64
N GLN A 7 6.19 9.60 -14.07
CA GLN A 7 4.85 9.06 -13.88
C GLN A 7 4.02 9.24 -15.15
N THR A 8 3.35 8.17 -15.58
CA THR A 8 2.35 8.24 -16.66
C THR A 8 1.01 8.72 -16.12
N GLN A 9 0.17 9.30 -16.99
CA GLN A 9 -1.17 9.77 -16.63
C GLN A 9 -2.06 8.65 -16.08
N LYS A 10 -1.98 7.45 -16.67
CA LYS A 10 -2.71 6.29 -16.16
C LYS A 10 -1.93 5.63 -15.05
N GLN A 11 -2.59 5.47 -13.90
CA GLN A 11 -2.03 4.87 -12.71
C GLN A 11 -3.01 3.89 -12.09
N SER A 12 -2.48 2.97 -11.30
CA SER A 12 -3.25 2.01 -10.50
C SER A 12 -2.70 1.98 -9.09
N VAL A 13 -3.58 1.69 -8.11
CA VAL A 13 -3.19 1.36 -6.73
C VAL A 13 -3.72 -0.03 -6.43
N ASP A 14 -2.84 -0.95 -6.08
CA ASP A 14 -3.22 -2.33 -5.76
C ASP A 14 -2.39 -2.90 -4.60
N VAL A 15 -2.85 -4.03 -4.07
CA VAL A 15 -2.21 -4.76 -2.98
C VAL A 15 -1.17 -5.74 -3.52
N VAL A 16 0.08 -5.50 -3.15
CA VAL A 16 1.23 -6.38 -3.38
C VAL A 16 1.52 -7.16 -2.10
N MET A 17 1.80 -8.47 -2.24
CA MET A 17 2.22 -9.32 -1.13
C MET A 17 3.70 -9.64 -1.24
N VAL A 18 4.45 -9.37 -0.18
CA VAL A 18 5.84 -9.83 -0.03
C VAL A 18 5.84 -11.06 0.87
N ALA A 19 6.15 -12.22 0.30
CA ALA A 19 6.07 -13.51 0.98
C ALA A 19 6.94 -13.53 2.24
N TYR A 20 6.35 -13.91 3.37
CA TYR A 20 7.07 -14.05 4.63
C TYR A 20 6.41 -15.11 5.51
N LYS A 21 7.14 -16.21 5.75
CA LYS A 21 6.66 -17.37 6.53
C LYS A 21 7.15 -17.37 7.99
N GLY A 22 8.11 -16.50 8.34
CA GLY A 22 8.62 -16.38 9.69
C GLY A 22 7.55 -15.90 10.69
N LYS A 23 7.83 -16.06 11.99
CA LYS A 23 6.94 -15.63 13.09
C LYS A 23 7.42 -14.36 13.80
N THR A 24 8.66 -13.94 13.57
CA THR A 24 9.31 -12.81 14.25
C THR A 24 8.61 -11.47 13.97
N ALA A 25 7.87 -11.35 12.87
CA ALA A 25 7.17 -10.10 12.51
C ALA A 25 5.83 -9.91 13.25
N GLY A 26 5.43 -10.85 14.11
CA GLY A 26 4.22 -10.75 14.93
C GLY A 26 2.97 -10.42 14.10
N HIS A 27 2.29 -9.33 14.46
CA HIS A 27 1.05 -8.86 13.85
C HIS A 27 1.23 -8.12 12.52
N GLN A 28 2.46 -7.84 12.08
CA GLN A 28 2.70 -7.17 10.79
C GLN A 28 2.57 -8.13 9.60
N ARG A 29 2.56 -9.43 9.87
CA ARG A 29 2.31 -10.47 8.89
C ARG A 29 0.80 -10.63 8.68
N GLU A 30 0.37 -10.48 7.44
CA GLU A 30 -1.02 -10.65 7.02
C GLU A 30 -1.24 -12.01 6.33
N TYR A 31 -2.46 -12.51 6.47
CA TYR A 31 -2.93 -13.69 5.73
C TYR A 31 -3.93 -13.29 4.65
N ILE A 32 -3.63 -13.59 3.39
CA ILE A 32 -4.54 -13.36 2.26
C ILE A 32 -4.81 -14.70 1.55
N LYS A 33 -6.02 -15.24 1.75
CA LYS A 33 -6.40 -16.58 1.28
C LYS A 33 -6.17 -16.82 -0.22
N ASN A 34 -6.39 -15.80 -1.04
CA ASN A 34 -6.42 -15.89 -2.51
C ASN A 34 -5.12 -15.45 -3.19
N LYS A 35 -4.03 -15.21 -2.43
CA LYS A 35 -2.71 -14.91 -3.00
C LYS A 35 -1.87 -16.20 -3.06
N PRO A 36 -0.95 -16.35 -4.05
CA PRO A 36 -0.08 -17.51 -4.17
C PRO A 36 0.68 -17.79 -2.86
N ASP A 37 1.30 -16.74 -2.32
CA ASP A 37 1.85 -16.71 -0.97
C ASP A 37 0.82 -16.13 0.00
N LYS A 38 0.20 -17.02 0.76
CA LYS A 38 -0.89 -16.64 1.67
C LYS A 38 -0.42 -15.83 2.87
N TRP A 39 0.83 -16.01 3.30
CA TRP A 39 1.42 -15.34 4.45
C TRP A 39 2.52 -14.39 3.99
N GLY A 40 2.42 -13.12 4.38
CA GLY A 40 3.41 -12.12 3.98
C GLY A 40 3.13 -10.74 4.52
N PHE A 41 3.92 -9.78 4.06
CA PHE A 41 3.66 -8.37 4.28
C PHE A 41 2.72 -7.85 3.19
N LYS A 42 1.64 -7.22 3.61
CA LYS A 42 0.69 -6.56 2.71
C LYS A 42 1.18 -5.14 2.46
N LEU A 43 1.45 -4.80 1.19
CA LEU A 43 1.76 -3.44 0.77
C LEU A 43 0.67 -2.93 -0.17
N PHE A 44 0.41 -1.64 -0.12
CA PHE A 44 -0.29 -0.94 -1.19
C PHE A 44 0.77 -0.30 -2.07
N ALA A 45 0.72 -0.56 -3.37
CA ALA A 45 1.66 -0.01 -4.33
C ALA A 45 0.91 0.80 -5.38
N ARG A 46 1.43 1.99 -5.68
CA ARG A 46 0.97 2.81 -6.80
C ARG A 46 1.89 2.61 -7.99
N THR A 47 1.32 2.27 -9.14
CA THR A 47 2.06 1.98 -10.36
C THR A 47 1.57 2.81 -11.54
N SER A 48 2.47 3.14 -12.46
CA SER A 48 2.14 3.63 -13.80
C SER A 48 1.69 2.49 -14.72
N GLU A 49 1.20 2.83 -15.92
CA GLU A 49 0.71 1.84 -16.90
C GLU A 49 1.82 0.95 -17.46
N ASP A 50 3.07 1.39 -17.40
CA ASP A 50 4.28 0.63 -17.76
C ASP A 50 4.76 -0.32 -16.64
N GLY A 51 4.08 -0.32 -15.49
CA GLY A 51 4.36 -1.21 -14.37
C GLY A 51 5.41 -0.71 -13.38
N PHE A 52 5.96 0.50 -13.56
CA PHE A 52 6.87 1.07 -12.56
C PHE A 52 6.11 1.47 -11.30
N ILE A 53 6.66 1.07 -10.14
CA ILE A 53 6.13 1.44 -8.82
C ILE A 53 6.71 2.81 -8.44
N HIS A 54 5.83 3.76 -8.15
CA HIS A 54 6.19 5.12 -7.75
C HIS A 54 6.10 5.35 -6.25
N ASP A 55 5.20 4.62 -5.58
CA ASP A 55 5.00 4.73 -4.14
C ASP A 55 4.51 3.41 -3.54
N MET A 56 4.88 3.14 -2.30
CA MET A 56 4.47 1.96 -1.55
C MET A 56 4.25 2.24 -0.07
N ILE A 57 3.14 1.76 0.46
CA ILE A 57 2.78 1.86 1.87
C ILE A 57 2.68 0.46 2.46
N LEU A 58 3.46 0.20 3.52
CA LEU A 58 3.35 -1.03 4.31
C LEU A 58 2.08 -0.96 5.17
N TYR A 59 1.21 -1.95 5.06
CA TYR A 59 0.03 -2.06 5.92
C TYR A 59 0.41 -2.43 7.34
N GLN A 60 -0.08 -1.62 8.30
CA GLN A 60 0.14 -1.80 9.74
C GLN A 60 -1.19 -1.75 10.51
N GLY A 61 -2.31 -2.10 9.86
CA GLY A 61 -3.64 -2.00 10.46
C GLY A 61 -4.22 -0.57 10.40
N LYS A 62 -4.96 -0.18 11.44
CA LYS A 62 -5.64 1.12 11.50
C LYS A 62 -4.69 2.33 11.58
N THR A 63 -3.48 2.13 12.09
CA THR A 63 -2.47 3.18 12.25
C THR A 63 -1.59 3.36 11.02
N THR A 64 -1.89 2.67 9.90
CA THR A 64 -1.06 2.71 8.69
C THR A 64 -0.77 4.15 8.25
N LEU A 65 -1.79 4.98 8.01
CA LEU A 65 -1.58 6.33 7.51
C LEU A 65 -0.83 7.23 8.50
N GLN A 66 -1.13 7.11 9.79
CA GLN A 66 -0.42 7.83 10.84
C GLN A 66 1.06 7.45 10.90
N ALA A 67 1.38 6.15 10.79
CA ALA A 67 2.76 5.66 10.84
C ALA A 67 3.60 6.12 9.63
N HIS A 68 2.96 6.40 8.50
CA HIS A 68 3.59 6.94 7.29
C HIS A 68 3.48 8.47 7.19
N GLY A 69 2.96 9.15 8.22
CA GLY A 69 2.86 10.61 8.26
C GLY A 69 1.89 11.20 7.22
N LEU A 70 0.92 10.41 6.75
CA LEU A 70 -0.03 10.83 5.74
C LEU A 70 -1.33 11.31 6.39
N PRO A 71 -1.68 12.61 6.27
CA PRO A 71 -2.91 13.14 6.84
C PRO A 71 -4.12 12.67 6.04
N LEU A 72 -5.26 12.55 6.73
CA LEU A 72 -6.55 12.30 6.12
C LEU A 72 -7.29 13.63 5.92
N SER A 73 -7.97 13.78 4.78
CA SER A 73 -8.99 14.82 4.62
C SER A 73 -10.31 14.41 5.30
N PRO A 74 -11.20 15.35 5.65
CA PRO A 74 -12.50 15.03 6.25
C PRO A 74 -13.34 14.05 5.42
N GLU A 75 -13.23 14.09 4.09
CA GLU A 75 -13.92 13.17 3.19
C GLU A 75 -13.35 11.75 3.29
N GLN A 76 -12.04 11.62 3.49
CA GLN A 76 -11.36 10.33 3.65
C GLN A 76 -11.61 9.73 5.04
N GLU A 77 -11.82 10.53 6.07
CA GLU A 77 -12.16 10.02 7.41
C GLU A 77 -13.47 9.21 7.42
N ALA A 78 -14.40 9.53 6.51
CA ALA A 78 -15.72 8.88 6.42
C ALA A 78 -15.70 7.49 5.75
N ILE A 79 -14.60 7.09 5.10
CA ILE A 79 -14.50 5.82 4.37
C ILE A 79 -13.75 4.73 5.15
N CYS A 80 -13.87 3.47 4.73
CA CYS A 80 -13.20 2.33 5.35
C CYS A 80 -11.66 2.46 5.29
N SER A 81 -10.94 1.92 6.28
CA SER A 81 -9.48 2.04 6.39
C SER A 81 -8.68 1.61 5.15
N THR A 82 -9.14 0.60 4.41
CA THR A 82 -8.50 0.22 3.14
C THR A 82 -8.72 1.30 2.08
N SER A 83 -9.95 1.82 1.99
CA SER A 83 -10.31 2.89 1.05
C SER A 83 -9.62 4.20 1.38
N GLN A 84 -9.38 4.49 2.67
CA GLN A 84 -8.56 5.60 3.14
C GLN A 84 -7.16 5.54 2.53
N ILE A 85 -6.47 4.40 2.66
CA ILE A 85 -5.12 4.22 2.12
C ILE A 85 -5.10 4.42 0.61
N VAL A 86 -6.03 3.79 -0.12
CA VAL A 86 -6.11 3.89 -1.58
C VAL A 86 -6.41 5.33 -2.02
N SER A 87 -7.34 6.02 -1.36
CA SER A 87 -7.68 7.41 -1.68
C SER A 87 -6.49 8.34 -1.46
N VAL A 88 -5.79 8.21 -0.32
CA VAL A 88 -4.60 9.02 -0.02
C VAL A 88 -3.50 8.80 -1.07
N MET A 89 -3.23 7.55 -1.46
CA MET A 89 -2.24 7.22 -2.50
C MET A 89 -2.63 7.73 -3.88
N ALA A 90 -3.94 7.75 -4.19
CA ALA A 90 -4.43 8.31 -5.44
C ALA A 90 -4.32 9.85 -5.47
N SER A 91 -4.42 10.51 -4.32
CA SER A 91 -4.34 11.97 -4.20
C SER A 91 -2.92 12.54 -4.13
N THR A 92 -1.89 11.71 -3.95
CA THR A 92 -0.46 12.13 -3.88
C THR A 92 0.13 12.38 -5.28
N MET A 93 -0.67 12.95 -6.19
CA MET A 93 -0.26 13.40 -7.52
C MET A 93 0.37 14.79 -7.47
#